data_AF-A0A1Q6M6K3-F1
#
_entry.id   AF-A0A1Q6M6K3-F1
#
_cell.length_a   1.000
_cell.length_b   1.000
_cell.length_c   1.000
_cell.angle_alpha   90.00
_cell.angle_beta   90.00
_cell.angle_gamma   90.00
#
_symmetry.space_group_name_H-M   'P 1'
#
loop_
_entity.id
_entity.type
_entity.pdbx_description
1 polymer ?
#
loop_
_entity_poly.entity_id
_entity_poly.type
_entity_poly.pdbx_seq_one_letter_code
_entity_poly.pdbx_strand_id
1 'polypeptide(L)'
;MAHGGHTGGARSHSHVHHYGGGYGRGGGYDSLGVIMLELIFSIGLCIAAAFLVFNITGADEIGGKKPLEGKYEIVQYLHDDSNTFSNQEELVQGLEYLKEKTNIQMIVMTTTEKLSDKKAVEQYYLLVEDEAHVLLIVPPEGSRHPFYYAIGDDADSVINDNAISYLVDQVENSRNGEYWKQKLYSFADKLLEQSKSEKKAT
;
A
#
# COMPACT_ATOMS: atom_id res chain seq x y z
N MET A 1 21.55 0.76 -8.10
CA MET A 1 21.46 -0.55 -7.40
C MET A 1 20.08 -0.70 -6.78
N ALA A 2 19.40 -1.82 -7.02
CA ALA A 2 18.07 -2.07 -6.47
C ALA A 2 18.08 -2.16 -4.93
N HIS A 3 17.01 -1.67 -4.33
CA HIS A 3 16.76 -1.81 -2.89
C HIS A 3 15.48 -2.62 -2.65
N GLY A 4 15.35 -3.22 -1.47
CA GLY A 4 14.20 -4.02 -1.11
C GLY A 4 13.60 -3.61 0.22
N GLY A 5 12.33 -3.97 0.41
CA GLY A 5 11.57 -3.69 1.61
C GLY A 5 10.38 -4.63 1.74
N HIS A 6 9.59 -4.41 2.79
CA HIS A 6 8.33 -5.12 3.02
C HIS A 6 7.27 -4.18 3.58
N THR A 7 6.00 -4.44 3.26
CA THR A 7 4.88 -3.65 3.76
C THR A 7 4.36 -4.26 5.06
N GLY A 8 4.35 -3.47 6.14
CA GLY A 8 3.92 -3.94 7.45
C GLY A 8 5.08 -4.26 8.38
N GLY A 9 5.54 -3.21 9.09
CA GLY A 9 6.47 -3.27 10.20
C GLY A 9 6.13 -2.19 11.23
N ALA A 10 5.69 -2.61 12.42
CA ALA A 10 5.40 -1.83 13.62
C ALA A 10 4.34 -0.70 13.53
N ARG A 11 3.06 -1.07 13.73
CA ARG A 11 2.27 -0.25 14.66
C ARG A 11 2.95 -0.37 16.01
N SER A 12 3.70 0.66 16.41
CA SER A 12 4.15 0.84 17.79
C SER A 12 2.90 1.00 18.67
N HIS A 13 2.32 -0.12 19.11
CA HIS A 13 1.40 -0.11 20.23
C HIS A 13 2.20 0.26 21.46
N SER A 14 2.21 1.56 21.77
CA SER A 14 2.61 2.04 23.09
C SER A 14 1.60 1.48 24.09
N HIS A 15 1.98 0.40 24.78
CA HIS A 15 1.26 -0.06 25.96
C HIS A 15 1.51 0.94 27.08
N VAL A 16 0.56 1.86 27.26
CA VAL A 16 0.50 2.69 28.46
C VAL A 16 -0.03 1.82 29.60
N HIS A 17 0.84 1.47 30.53
CA HIS A 17 0.44 0.90 31.82
C HIS A 17 -0.18 2.01 32.68
N HIS A 18 -1.50 1.99 32.87
CA HIS A 18 -2.14 2.81 33.89
C HIS A 18 -2.04 2.12 35.26
N TYR A 19 -1.17 2.63 36.12
CA TYR A 19 -1.31 2.53 37.58
C TYR A 19 -1.98 3.80 38.11
N GLY A 20 -3.03 3.63 38.91
CA GLY A 20 -3.69 4.69 39.67
C GLY A 20 -5.04 4.16 40.15
N GLY A 21 -5.25 3.85 41.43
CA GLY A 21 -5.06 4.77 42.55
C GLY A 21 -6.42 5.39 42.85
N GLY A 22 -7.17 4.79 43.77
CA GLY A 22 -8.56 5.16 44.06
C GLY A 22 -8.69 6.42 44.90
N TYR A 23 -9.84 7.10 44.77
CA TYR A 23 -10.39 8.03 45.74
C TYR A 23 -11.92 7.95 45.67
N GLY A 24 -12.59 7.86 46.83
CA GLY A 24 -14.05 7.77 46.95
C GLY A 24 -14.75 9.13 47.05
N ARG A 25 -16.05 9.03 47.39
CA ARG A 25 -17.02 10.09 47.78
C ARG A 25 -17.64 10.79 46.56
N GLY A 26 -18.96 10.90 46.36
CA GLY A 26 -20.15 10.75 47.19
C GLY A 26 -21.14 11.85 46.76
N GLY A 27 -22.45 11.58 46.73
CA GLY A 27 -23.50 12.59 46.56
C GLY A 27 -24.26 12.49 45.23
N GLY A 28 -25.54 12.10 45.31
CA GLY A 28 -26.37 11.81 44.16
C GLY A 28 -27.19 12.98 43.63
N TYR A 29 -27.55 12.84 42.36
CA TYR A 29 -28.77 13.34 41.72
C TYR A 29 -29.04 12.38 40.54
N ASP A 30 -30.30 12.03 40.27
CA ASP A 30 -30.73 11.09 39.23
C ASP A 30 -30.26 11.51 37.81
N SER A 31 -29.05 11.06 37.40
CA SER A 31 -28.41 11.57 36.17
C SER A 31 -27.72 10.50 35.30
N LEU A 32 -27.86 9.21 35.62
CA LEU A 32 -27.23 8.13 34.83
C LEU A 32 -27.63 8.18 33.35
N GLY A 33 -28.88 8.52 33.04
CA GLY A 33 -29.34 8.64 31.65
C GLY A 33 -28.71 9.82 30.90
N VAL A 34 -28.51 10.96 31.58
CA VAL A 34 -27.91 12.16 30.98
C VAL A 34 -26.40 12.00 30.81
N ILE A 35 -25.73 11.42 31.81
CA ILE A 35 -24.29 11.11 31.74
C ILE A 35 -24.02 10.08 30.62
N MET A 36 -24.85 9.05 30.49
CA MET A 36 -24.71 8.07 29.41
C MET A 36 -24.98 8.68 28.03
N LEU A 37 -25.96 9.59 27.91
CA LEU A 37 -26.26 10.27 26.65
C LEU A 37 -25.13 11.22 26.22
N GLU A 38 -24.58 12.00 27.15
CA GLU A 38 -23.42 12.87 26.89
C GLU A 38 -22.16 12.04 26.54
N LEU A 39 -21.96 10.90 27.19
CA LEU A 39 -20.85 9.99 26.86
C LEU A 39 -21.01 9.42 25.44
N ILE A 40 -22.19 8.94 25.06
CA ILE A 40 -22.46 8.40 23.71
C ILE A 40 -22.28 9.50 22.66
N PHE A 41 -22.77 10.72 22.93
CA PHE A 41 -22.63 11.85 22.00
C PHE A 41 -21.17 12.26 21.82
N SER A 42 -20.38 12.31 22.92
CA SER A 42 -18.95 12.62 22.86
C SER A 42 -18.15 11.56 22.10
N ILE A 43 -18.43 10.27 22.32
CA ILE A 43 -17.79 9.16 21.58
C ILE A 43 -18.18 9.22 20.10
N GLY A 44 -19.46 9.45 19.78
CA GLY A 44 -19.92 9.60 18.41
C GLY A 44 -19.26 10.77 17.69
N LEU A 45 -19.06 11.90 18.37
CA LEU A 45 -18.41 13.08 17.84
C LEU A 45 -16.90 12.86 17.67
N CYS A 46 -16.25 12.14 18.59
CA CYS A 46 -14.85 11.72 18.45
C CYS A 46 -14.66 10.74 17.28
N ILE A 47 -15.56 9.78 17.08
CA ILE A 47 -15.53 8.85 15.94
C ILE A 47 -15.74 9.64 14.63
N ALA A 48 -16.74 10.53 14.57
CA ALA A 48 -16.99 11.36 13.39
C ALA A 48 -15.80 12.27 13.06
N ALA A 49 -15.18 12.89 14.07
CA ALA A 49 -13.99 13.72 13.90
C ALA A 49 -12.77 12.89 13.46
N ALA A 50 -12.59 11.68 14.00
CA ALA A 50 -11.54 10.77 13.56
C ALA A 50 -11.74 10.30 12.11
N PHE A 51 -12.98 9.98 11.71
CA PHE A 51 -13.32 9.67 10.32
C PHE A 51 -13.08 10.87 9.40
N LEU A 52 -13.40 12.09 9.85
CA LEU A 52 -13.23 13.30 9.04
C LEU A 52 -11.75 13.70 8.91
N VAL A 53 -10.95 13.56 9.97
CA VAL A 53 -9.49 13.77 9.92
C VAL A 53 -8.82 12.69 9.06
N PHE A 54 -9.19 11.42 9.20
CA PHE A 54 -8.64 10.33 8.38
C PHE A 54 -8.90 10.53 6.88
N ASN A 55 -10.08 11.04 6.52
CA ASN A 55 -10.41 11.35 5.12
C ASN A 55 -9.73 12.62 4.58
N ILE A 56 -9.29 13.56 5.43
CA ILE A 56 -8.70 14.84 5.01
C ILE A 56 -7.16 14.78 4.96
N THR A 57 -6.51 13.95 5.78
CA THR A 57 -5.04 13.94 5.90
C THR A 57 -4.35 12.73 5.27
N GLY A 58 -5.09 11.76 4.73
CA GLY A 58 -4.54 10.46 4.30
C GLY A 58 -4.41 10.23 2.80
N ALA A 59 -4.49 11.27 1.96
CA ALA A 59 -4.17 11.09 0.55
C ALA A 59 -2.64 11.06 0.41
N ASP A 60 -2.03 9.88 0.51
CA ASP A 60 -0.62 9.71 0.15
C ASP A 60 -0.42 10.29 -1.26
N GLU A 61 0.36 11.37 -1.31
CA GLU A 61 0.58 12.21 -2.47
C GLU A 61 1.63 11.54 -3.37
N ILE A 62 1.23 10.45 -4.02
CA ILE A 62 2.10 9.67 -4.93
C ILE A 62 2.12 10.22 -6.36
N GLY A 63 1.40 11.31 -6.63
CA GLY A 63 1.24 11.91 -7.96
C GLY A 63 2.39 12.82 -8.39
N GLY A 64 2.27 13.41 -9.58
CA GLY A 64 3.25 14.33 -10.16
C GLY A 64 4.50 13.65 -10.75
N LYS A 65 4.47 12.33 -10.95
CA LYS A 65 5.56 11.58 -11.57
C LYS A 65 5.56 11.72 -13.08
N LYS A 66 6.72 11.51 -13.69
CA LYS A 66 6.89 11.41 -15.14
C LYS A 66 7.20 9.96 -15.51
N PRO A 67 6.74 9.48 -16.68
CA PRO A 67 7.17 8.18 -17.18
C PRO A 67 8.69 8.13 -17.32
N LEU A 68 9.27 6.96 -17.05
CA LEU A 68 10.71 6.74 -17.19
C LEU A 68 11.10 6.81 -18.67
N GLU A 69 12.17 7.53 -19.00
CA GLU A 69 12.64 7.67 -20.38
C GLU A 69 13.56 6.50 -20.75
N GLY A 70 13.33 5.88 -21.91
CA GLY A 70 14.22 4.82 -22.42
C GLY A 70 13.48 3.62 -22.98
N LYS A 71 14.25 2.59 -23.35
CA LYS A 71 13.75 1.28 -23.76
C LYS A 71 14.35 0.24 -22.84
N TYR A 72 13.49 -0.54 -22.23
CA TYR A 72 13.85 -1.53 -21.22
C TYR A 72 13.30 -2.90 -21.63
N GLU A 73 13.98 -3.95 -21.21
CA GLU A 73 13.57 -5.32 -21.52
C GLU A 73 12.24 -5.64 -20.86
N ILE A 74 11.40 -6.41 -21.56
CA ILE A 74 10.14 -6.91 -21.01
C ILE A 74 10.33 -8.38 -20.67
N VAL A 75 10.19 -8.71 -19.40
CA VAL A 75 10.22 -10.08 -18.89
C VAL A 75 8.81 -10.57 -18.56
N GLN A 76 8.68 -11.77 -18.00
CA GLN A 76 7.38 -12.30 -17.57
C GLN A 76 6.77 -11.45 -16.44
N TYR A 77 5.50 -11.06 -16.58
CA TYR A 77 4.82 -10.21 -15.60
C TYR A 77 4.38 -10.93 -14.32
N LEU A 78 4.00 -12.20 -14.41
CA LEU A 78 3.43 -12.96 -13.30
C LEU A 78 4.12 -14.31 -13.15
N HIS A 79 4.69 -14.52 -11.96
CA HIS A 79 5.26 -15.78 -11.48
C HIS A 79 4.37 -16.33 -10.35
N ASP A 80 3.32 -17.07 -10.73
CA ASP A 80 2.35 -17.66 -9.79
C ASP A 80 2.27 -19.19 -9.88
N ASP A 81 3.36 -19.86 -9.53
CA ASP A 81 3.47 -21.33 -9.57
C ASP A 81 2.48 -22.04 -8.63
N SER A 82 1.95 -21.32 -7.64
CA SER A 82 1.02 -21.85 -6.63
C SER A 82 -0.45 -21.63 -6.97
N ASN A 83 -0.75 -21.00 -8.11
CA ASN A 83 -2.11 -20.63 -8.52
C ASN A 83 -2.85 -19.83 -7.43
N THR A 84 -2.13 -18.93 -6.77
CA THR A 84 -2.62 -18.05 -5.71
C THR A 84 -3.64 -17.04 -6.25
N PHE A 85 -3.44 -16.55 -7.48
CA PHE A 85 -4.34 -15.61 -8.13
C PHE A 85 -5.40 -16.29 -8.98
N SER A 86 -6.65 -15.83 -8.83
CA SER A 86 -7.70 -16.04 -9.83
C SER A 86 -7.67 -14.92 -10.88
N ASN A 87 -8.22 -15.15 -12.06
CA ASN A 87 -8.32 -14.13 -13.13
C ASN A 87 -6.94 -13.54 -13.51
N GLN A 88 -5.96 -14.42 -13.74
CA GLN A 88 -4.55 -14.01 -13.94
C GLN A 88 -4.36 -13.16 -15.21
N GLU A 89 -5.16 -13.39 -16.27
CA GLU A 89 -5.11 -12.59 -17.49
C GLU A 89 -5.48 -11.12 -17.21
N GLU A 90 -6.47 -10.88 -16.36
CA GLU A 90 -6.86 -9.54 -15.95
C GLU A 90 -5.77 -8.86 -15.11
N LEU A 91 -5.10 -9.59 -14.22
CA LEU A 91 -3.95 -9.08 -13.48
C LEU A 91 -2.85 -8.63 -14.44
N VAL A 92 -2.50 -9.47 -15.42
CA VAL A 92 -1.47 -9.16 -16.42
C VAL A 92 -1.84 -7.92 -17.24
N GLN A 93 -3.09 -7.77 -17.68
CA GLN A 93 -3.56 -6.54 -18.35
C GLN A 93 -3.37 -5.28 -17.48
N GLY A 94 -3.59 -5.40 -16.16
CA GLY A 94 -3.32 -4.34 -15.20
C GLY A 94 -1.85 -3.93 -15.17
N LEU A 95 -0.95 -4.92 -15.16
CA LEU A 95 0.50 -4.71 -15.12
C LEU A 95 1.03 -4.13 -16.45
N GLU A 96 0.49 -4.58 -17.58
CA GLU A 96 0.79 -4.05 -18.90
C GLU A 96 0.39 -2.57 -19.03
N TYR A 97 -0.80 -2.21 -18.53
CA TYR A 97 -1.25 -0.81 -18.50
C TYR A 97 -0.33 0.07 -17.66
N LEU A 98 0.10 -0.41 -16.48
CA LEU A 98 1.06 0.31 -15.64
C LEU A 98 2.38 0.56 -16.40
N LYS A 99 2.90 -0.46 -17.10
CA LYS A 99 4.09 -0.34 -17.95
C LYS A 99 3.88 0.63 -19.11
N GLU A 100 2.74 0.58 -19.78
CA GLU A 100 2.41 1.50 -20.88
C GLU A 100 2.42 2.96 -20.41
N LYS A 101 1.87 3.24 -19.21
CA LYS A 101 1.80 4.59 -18.66
C LYS A 101 3.12 5.10 -18.11
N THR A 102 3.84 4.27 -17.36
CA THR A 102 4.99 4.71 -16.55
C THR A 102 6.34 4.34 -17.17
N ASN A 103 6.34 3.48 -18.18
CA ASN A 103 7.51 2.80 -18.73
C ASN A 103 8.27 1.93 -17.72
N ILE A 104 7.70 1.62 -16.55
CA ILE A 104 8.27 0.69 -15.56
C ILE A 104 7.45 -0.59 -15.54
N GLN A 105 8.15 -1.74 -15.62
CA GLN A 105 7.49 -3.03 -15.53
C GLN A 105 7.46 -3.48 -14.06
N MET A 106 6.25 -3.66 -13.53
CA MET A 106 6.06 -4.36 -12.27
C MET A 106 5.88 -5.86 -12.53
N ILE A 107 6.71 -6.66 -11.87
CA ILE A 107 6.68 -8.12 -11.88
C ILE A 107 6.04 -8.58 -10.57
N VAL A 108 5.05 -9.45 -10.66
CA VAL A 108 4.38 -10.05 -9.49
C VAL A 108 4.87 -11.48 -9.34
N MET A 109 5.38 -11.81 -8.15
CA MET A 109 5.78 -13.16 -7.76
C MET A 109 4.99 -13.59 -6.54
N THR A 110 4.50 -14.84 -6.49
CA THR A 110 3.81 -15.34 -5.30
C THR A 110 4.77 -16.11 -4.38
N THR A 111 4.56 -16.04 -3.06
CA THR A 111 5.37 -16.78 -2.09
C THR A 111 4.53 -17.30 -0.93
N THR A 112 4.74 -18.55 -0.54
CA THR A 112 4.15 -19.12 0.69
C THR A 112 5.06 -18.95 1.91
N GLU A 113 6.27 -18.43 1.72
CA GLU A 113 7.29 -18.36 2.75
C GLU A 113 7.50 -16.94 3.27
N LYS A 114 8.01 -16.83 4.50
CA LYS A 114 8.52 -15.56 5.02
C LYS A 114 9.87 -15.25 4.36
N LEU A 115 10.00 -14.08 3.76
CA LEU A 115 11.24 -13.61 3.16
C LEU A 115 11.92 -12.54 4.03
N SER A 116 13.14 -12.16 3.62
CA SER A 116 13.80 -10.95 4.09
C SER A 116 13.91 -9.95 2.95
N ASP A 117 14.12 -8.67 3.25
CA ASP A 117 14.28 -7.62 2.23
C ASP A 117 15.45 -7.92 1.29
N LYS A 118 16.57 -8.41 1.86
CA LYS A 118 17.71 -8.89 1.07
C LYS A 118 17.30 -10.02 0.12
N LYS A 119 16.43 -10.93 0.57
CA LYS A 119 15.96 -12.02 -0.27
C LYS A 119 15.08 -11.53 -1.42
N ALA A 120 14.28 -10.49 -1.21
CA ALA A 120 13.52 -9.87 -2.29
C ALA A 120 14.42 -9.26 -3.38
N VAL A 121 15.51 -8.58 -2.97
CA VAL A 121 16.53 -8.06 -3.92
C VAL A 121 17.26 -9.18 -4.65
N GLU A 122 17.59 -10.28 -3.97
CA GLU A 122 18.18 -11.45 -4.64
C GLU A 122 17.22 -12.02 -5.69
N GLN A 123 15.91 -12.10 -5.42
CA GLN A 123 14.91 -12.55 -6.40
C GLN A 123 14.78 -11.59 -7.60
N TYR A 124 14.85 -10.28 -7.35
CA TYR A 124 14.83 -9.27 -8.42
C TYR A 124 15.93 -9.52 -9.46
N TYR A 125 17.17 -9.68 -9.01
CA TYR A 125 18.31 -9.90 -9.89
C TYR A 125 18.38 -11.30 -10.53
N LEU A 126 17.46 -12.21 -10.18
CA LEU A 126 17.27 -13.47 -10.92
C LEU A 126 16.32 -13.30 -12.12
N LEU A 127 15.53 -12.23 -12.15
CA LEU A 127 14.50 -12.01 -13.17
C LEU A 127 14.90 -10.94 -14.19
N VAL A 128 15.65 -9.93 -13.76
CA VAL A 128 16.00 -8.76 -14.58
C VAL A 128 17.45 -8.35 -14.42
N GLU A 129 18.03 -7.82 -15.50
CA GLU A 129 19.43 -7.35 -15.54
C GLU A 129 19.55 -5.82 -15.40
N ASP A 130 18.47 -5.07 -15.66
CA ASP A 130 18.45 -3.61 -15.58
C ASP A 130 17.72 -3.08 -14.31
N GLU A 131 17.71 -1.75 -14.14
CA GLU A 131 17.20 -1.07 -12.95
C GLU A 131 15.83 -0.39 -13.15
N ALA A 132 15.12 -0.71 -14.24
CA ALA A 132 13.84 -0.09 -14.62
C ALA A 132 12.60 -0.95 -14.28
N HIS A 133 12.74 -1.90 -13.34
CA HIS A 133 11.66 -2.79 -12.91
C HIS A 133 11.35 -2.64 -11.43
N VAL A 134 10.19 -3.16 -11.06
CA VAL A 134 9.80 -3.41 -9.68
C VAL A 134 9.43 -4.88 -9.56
N LEU A 135 9.95 -5.58 -8.55
CA LEU A 135 9.46 -6.87 -8.13
C LEU A 135 8.54 -6.69 -6.92
N LEU A 136 7.29 -7.14 -7.02
CA LEU A 136 6.35 -7.24 -5.90
C LEU A 136 6.10 -8.72 -5.57
N ILE A 137 6.45 -9.12 -4.36
CA ILE A 137 6.29 -10.49 -3.87
C ILE A 137 5.07 -10.57 -2.96
N VAL A 138 4.07 -11.33 -3.41
CA VAL A 138 2.72 -11.38 -2.86
C VAL A 138 2.50 -12.68 -2.09
N PRO A 139 2.14 -12.61 -0.80
CA PRO A 139 1.77 -13.80 -0.03
C PRO A 139 0.31 -14.23 -0.35
N PRO A 140 -0.08 -15.48 -0.05
CA PRO A 140 -1.47 -15.94 -0.15
C PRO A 140 -2.45 -15.02 0.59
N GLU A 141 -3.69 -14.98 0.11
CA GLU A 141 -4.77 -14.27 0.80
C GLU A 141 -4.95 -14.79 2.23
N GLY A 142 -5.08 -13.88 3.20
CA GLY A 142 -5.19 -14.23 4.62
C GLY A 142 -3.87 -14.66 5.28
N SER A 143 -2.75 -14.66 4.56
CA SER A 143 -1.43 -14.88 5.15
C SER A 143 -1.07 -13.79 6.17
N ARG A 144 -0.28 -14.17 7.17
CA ARG A 144 0.33 -13.22 8.13
C ARG A 144 1.65 -12.63 7.63
N HIS A 145 2.12 -13.07 6.46
CA HIS A 145 3.33 -12.55 5.87
C HIS A 145 3.05 -11.18 5.22
N PRO A 146 3.98 -10.22 5.35
CA PRO A 146 3.88 -8.96 4.62
C PRO A 146 4.09 -9.19 3.12
N PHE A 147 3.75 -8.19 2.31
CA PHE A 147 4.27 -8.13 0.94
C PHE A 147 5.75 -7.76 1.03
N TYR A 148 6.56 -8.33 0.16
CA TYR A 148 7.96 -7.89 -0.02
C TYR A 148 8.10 -7.25 -1.38
N TYR A 149 9.09 -6.41 -1.56
CA TYR A 149 9.37 -5.81 -2.85
C TYR A 149 10.85 -5.53 -3.04
N ALA A 150 11.23 -5.33 -4.29
CA ALA A 150 12.49 -4.74 -4.69
C ALA A 150 12.24 -3.75 -5.84
N ILE A 151 12.91 -2.60 -5.77
CA ILE A 151 12.77 -1.49 -6.71
C ILE A 151 14.14 -1.23 -7.31
N GLY A 152 14.23 -1.25 -8.64
CA GLY A 152 15.43 -0.81 -9.35
C GLY A 152 15.64 0.70 -9.21
N ASP A 153 16.90 1.13 -9.23
CA ASP A 153 17.30 2.54 -8.99
C ASP A 153 16.64 3.52 -9.98
N ASP A 154 16.53 3.15 -11.27
CA ASP A 154 15.84 3.98 -12.26
C ASP A 154 14.33 4.00 -12.01
N ALA A 155 13.74 2.85 -11.63
CA ALA A 155 12.33 2.72 -11.33
C ALA A 155 11.89 3.55 -10.10
N ASP A 156 12.75 3.72 -9.11
CA ASP A 156 12.47 4.46 -7.86
C ASP A 156 12.11 5.93 -8.13
N SER A 157 12.56 6.50 -9.25
CA SER A 157 12.18 7.86 -9.66
C SER A 157 10.67 8.05 -9.88
N VAL A 158 9.96 6.97 -10.24
CA VAL A 158 8.52 6.98 -10.55
C VAL A 158 7.73 6.16 -9.53
N ILE A 159 8.17 4.93 -9.23
CA ILE A 159 7.53 4.00 -8.30
C ILE A 159 8.48 3.75 -7.13
N ASN A 160 8.37 4.57 -6.10
CA ASN A 160 9.17 4.47 -4.88
C ASN A 160 8.46 3.69 -3.76
N ASP A 161 9.12 3.57 -2.60
CA ASP A 161 8.57 2.89 -1.42
C ASP A 161 7.16 3.36 -1.04
N ASN A 162 6.90 4.67 -1.09
CA ASN A 162 5.58 5.23 -0.77
C ASN A 162 4.53 4.81 -1.80
N ALA A 163 4.89 4.78 -3.09
CA ALA A 163 4.00 4.31 -4.15
C ALA A 163 3.68 2.81 -4.00
N ILE A 164 4.67 1.99 -3.61
CA ILE A 164 4.44 0.57 -3.32
C ILE A 164 3.55 0.39 -2.11
N SER A 165 3.79 1.12 -1.01
CA SER A 165 2.93 1.09 0.17
C SER A 165 1.49 1.46 -0.19
N TYR A 166 1.30 2.52 -0.97
CA TYR A 166 -0.01 2.94 -1.44
C TYR A 166 -0.70 1.85 -2.26
N LEU A 167 -0.01 1.22 -3.21
CA LEU A 167 -0.58 0.13 -4.01
C LEU A 167 -0.97 -1.05 -3.11
N VAL A 168 -0.08 -1.47 -2.21
CA VAL A 168 -0.32 -2.61 -1.33
C VAL A 168 -1.52 -2.39 -0.42
N ASP A 169 -1.70 -1.20 0.16
CA ASP A 169 -2.88 -0.87 0.97
C ASP A 169 -4.20 -1.03 0.19
N GLN A 170 -4.17 -0.90 -1.14
CA GLN A 170 -5.35 -1.10 -1.98
C GLN A 170 -5.63 -2.57 -2.31
N VAL A 171 -4.61 -3.44 -2.30
CA VAL A 171 -4.71 -4.82 -2.82
C VAL A 171 -4.41 -5.91 -1.80
N GLU A 172 -3.95 -5.55 -0.60
CA GLU A 172 -3.48 -6.49 0.43
C GLU A 172 -4.50 -7.54 0.86
N ASN A 173 -5.80 -7.31 0.60
CA ASN A 173 -6.90 -8.17 1.00
C ASN A 173 -7.58 -8.91 -0.18
N SER A 174 -6.97 -8.97 -1.37
CA SER A 174 -7.56 -9.67 -2.52
C SER A 174 -6.53 -10.35 -3.40
N ARG A 175 -6.79 -11.58 -3.85
CA ARG A 175 -6.03 -12.31 -4.90
C ARG A 175 -6.88 -12.52 -6.17
N ASN A 176 -7.85 -11.64 -6.41
CA ASN A 176 -8.62 -11.61 -7.64
C ASN A 176 -7.96 -10.65 -8.65
N GLY A 177 -7.52 -11.18 -9.79
CA GLY A 177 -6.83 -10.41 -10.81
C GLY A 177 -7.68 -9.31 -11.47
N GLU A 178 -9.01 -9.48 -11.55
CA GLU A 178 -9.91 -8.42 -12.03
C GLU A 178 -9.93 -7.23 -11.07
N TYR A 179 -9.93 -7.50 -9.76
CA TYR A 179 -9.82 -6.45 -8.75
C TYR A 179 -8.48 -5.74 -8.84
N TRP A 180 -7.39 -6.50 -8.94
CA TRP A 180 -6.04 -5.96 -9.12
C TRP A 180 -5.93 -5.10 -10.37
N LYS A 181 -6.51 -5.51 -11.50
CA LYS A 181 -6.54 -4.72 -12.75
C LYS A 181 -7.05 -3.30 -12.51
N GLN A 182 -8.21 -3.19 -11.85
CA GLN A 182 -8.81 -1.88 -11.56
C GLN A 182 -7.94 -1.02 -10.63
N LYS A 183 -7.27 -1.66 -9.64
CA LYS A 183 -6.35 -0.98 -8.74
C LYS A 183 -5.07 -0.53 -9.42
N LEU A 184 -4.51 -1.35 -10.31
CA LEU A 184 -3.33 -1.02 -11.10
C LEU A 184 -3.61 0.13 -12.09
N TYR A 185 -4.78 0.16 -12.72
CA TYR A 185 -5.20 1.28 -13.57
C TYR A 185 -5.26 2.58 -12.77
N SER A 186 -5.97 2.55 -11.64
CA SER A 186 -6.11 3.71 -10.76
C SER A 186 -4.76 4.17 -10.21
N PHE A 187 -3.86 3.24 -9.90
CA PHE A 187 -2.52 3.51 -9.42
C PHE A 187 -1.66 4.19 -10.49
N ALA A 188 -1.62 3.64 -11.70
CA ALA A 188 -0.89 4.21 -12.83
C ALA A 188 -1.35 5.63 -13.17
N ASP A 189 -2.66 5.86 -13.20
CA ASP A 189 -3.22 7.18 -13.48
C ASP A 189 -2.88 8.17 -12.34
N LYS A 190 -2.94 7.74 -11.08
CA LYS A 190 -2.62 8.58 -9.92
C LYS A 190 -1.15 8.97 -9.87
N LEU A 191 -0.22 8.07 -10.21
CA LEU A 191 1.21 8.37 -10.29
C LEU A 191 1.48 9.58 -11.21
N LEU A 192 0.77 9.65 -12.33
CA LEU A 192 0.96 10.68 -13.36
C LEU A 192 0.05 11.90 -13.18
N GLU A 193 -0.85 11.89 -12.19
CA GLU A 193 -1.77 13.00 -11.95
C GLU A 193 -0.97 14.23 -11.47
N GLN A 194 -1.02 15.31 -12.25
CA GLN A 194 -0.39 16.58 -11.86
C GLN A 194 -1.21 17.28 -10.78
N SER A 195 -0.52 17.82 -9.77
CA SER A 195 -1.18 18.62 -8.74
C SER A 195 -1.83 19.87 -9.37
N LYS A 196 -2.99 20.29 -8.84
CA LYS A 196 -3.72 21.48 -9.34
C LYS A 196 -2.89 22.78 -9.31
N SER A 197 -1.74 22.80 -8.62
CA SER A 197 -0.86 23.96 -8.54
C SER A 197 -0.04 24.21 -9.81
N GLU A 198 0.26 23.17 -10.60
CA GLU A 198 1.05 23.30 -11.84
C GLU A 198 0.24 23.85 -13.02
N LYS A 199 -1.09 23.72 -12.99
CA LYS A 199 -1.98 24.24 -14.04
C LYS A 199 -2.07 25.77 -14.12
N LYS A 200 -1.47 26.51 -13.18
CA LYS A 200 -1.49 27.98 -13.15
C LYS A 200 -0.21 28.64 -13.67
N ALA A 201 0.79 27.86 -14.07
CA ALA A 201 2.05 28.37 -14.61
C ALA A 201 2.12 28.17 -16.14
N THR A 202 1.14 28.68 -16.88
CA THR A 202 1.21 28.84 -18.34
C THR A 202 0.46 30.08 -18.79
#